data_AF-A0A380MRF4-F1
#
_entry.id   AF-A0A380MRF4-F1
#
_cell.length_a   1.000
_cell.length_b   1.000
_cell.length_c   1.000
_cell.angle_alpha   90.00
_cell.angle_beta   90.00
_cell.angle_gamma   90.00
#
_symmetry.space_group_name_H-M   'P 1'
#
loop_
_entity.id
_entity.type
_entity.pdbx_description
1 polymer ?
#
loop_
_entity_poly.entity_id
_entity_poly.type
_entity_poly.pdbx_seq_one_letter_code
_entity_poly.pdbx_strand_id
1 'polypeptide(L)'
;MCDGFCSRLKITKQEPDKIWDFLQPYFHSTQPYAIRFAVVMVIFYYLNEEYLDEVFQLLDKIRHEDYYVKMAVAWVLSTFYINFSEPTLNYLRRCNLDNFTYNKTLQKIAESSKVSLSQKVYVKTIRR
;
A
#
# COMPACT_ATOMS: atom_id res chain seq x y z
N MET A 1 -12.84 6.47 10.91
CA MET A 1 -13.86 7.26 10.18
C MET A 1 -13.53 7.48 8.70
N CYS A 2 -12.28 7.34 8.23
CA CYS A 2 -11.92 7.54 6.81
C CYS A 2 -12.08 6.27 5.93
N ASP A 3 -11.62 5.11 6.39
CA ASP A 3 -11.52 3.90 5.55
C ASP A 3 -12.88 3.36 5.06
N GLY A 4 -13.93 3.49 5.89
CA GLY A 4 -15.29 3.12 5.53
C GLY A 4 -15.88 3.99 4.41
N PHE A 5 -15.48 5.27 4.33
CA PHE A 5 -15.85 6.15 3.24
C PHE A 5 -15.16 5.73 1.94
N CYS A 6 -13.83 5.47 1.99
CA CYS A 6 -13.07 5.00 0.83
C CYS A 6 -13.74 3.79 0.17
N SER A 7 -14.07 2.74 0.93
CA SER A 7 -14.70 1.52 0.38
C SER A 7 -16.07 1.73 -0.29
N ARG A 8 -16.73 2.86 0.00
CA ARG A 8 -18.09 3.18 -0.47
C ARG A 8 -18.10 4.23 -1.58
N LEU A 9 -16.95 4.79 -1.97
CA LEU A 9 -16.83 5.80 -3.01
C LEU A 9 -16.93 5.17 -4.41
N LYS A 10 -18.09 4.58 -4.71
CA LYS A 10 -18.35 3.78 -5.92
C LYS A 10 -18.15 4.54 -7.23
N ILE A 11 -18.23 5.88 -7.22
CA ILE A 11 -17.92 6.72 -8.37
C ILE A 11 -16.52 6.44 -8.94
N THR A 12 -15.57 6.04 -8.09
CA THR A 12 -14.22 5.62 -8.49
C THR A 12 -14.21 4.46 -9.48
N LYS A 13 -15.23 3.59 -9.45
CA LYS A 13 -15.35 2.51 -10.44
C LYS A 13 -15.86 2.98 -11.80
N GLN A 14 -16.54 4.12 -11.84
CA GLN A 14 -17.08 4.69 -13.07
C GLN A 14 -16.05 5.59 -13.75
N GLU A 15 -15.21 6.27 -12.97
CA GLU A 15 -14.21 7.20 -13.46
C GLU A 15 -12.82 6.96 -12.79
N PRO A 16 -12.21 5.77 -12.98
CA PRO A 16 -10.97 5.41 -12.27
C PRO A 16 -9.82 6.37 -12.56
N ASP A 17 -9.61 6.75 -13.81
CA ASP A 17 -8.48 7.60 -14.21
C ASP A 17 -8.63 9.04 -13.67
N LYS A 18 -9.85 9.60 -13.74
CA LYS A 18 -10.11 10.94 -13.18
C LYS A 18 -9.93 10.98 -11.67
N ILE A 19 -10.37 9.93 -10.97
CA ILE A 19 -10.17 9.85 -9.53
C ILE A 19 -8.69 9.59 -9.23
N TRP A 20 -7.96 8.87 -10.08
CA TRP A 20 -6.52 8.68 -9.92
C TRP A 20 -5.78 10.01 -9.98
N ASP A 21 -6.05 10.82 -11.01
CA ASP A 21 -5.51 12.17 -11.15
C ASP A 21 -5.85 13.05 -9.94
N PHE A 22 -7.09 12.96 -9.45
CA PHE A 22 -7.52 13.66 -8.24
C PHE A 22 -6.73 13.25 -7.00
N LEU A 23 -6.29 12.00 -6.89
CA LEU A 23 -5.52 11.50 -5.74
C LEU A 23 -4.04 11.91 -5.77
N GLN A 24 -3.47 12.25 -6.92
CA GLN A 24 -2.03 12.55 -7.07
C GLN A 24 -1.48 13.58 -6.06
N PRO A 25 -2.16 14.72 -5.77
CA PRO A 25 -1.68 15.68 -4.78
C PRO A 25 -1.68 15.14 -3.34
N TYR A 26 -2.58 14.20 -3.04
CA TYR A 26 -2.76 13.67 -1.69
C TYR A 26 -1.61 12.75 -1.26
N PHE A 27 -0.98 12.04 -2.19
CA PHE A 27 0.23 11.24 -1.90
C PHE A 27 1.42 12.09 -1.45
N HIS A 28 1.43 13.38 -1.79
CA HIS A 28 2.49 14.34 -1.47
C HIS A 28 2.09 15.32 -0.35
N SER A 29 0.92 15.14 0.27
CA SER A 29 0.43 16.02 1.33
C SER A 29 1.29 15.91 2.60
N THR A 30 1.30 16.97 3.41
CA THR A 30 1.83 16.93 4.79
C THR A 30 0.76 16.54 5.82
N GLN A 31 -0.50 16.39 5.39
CA GLN A 31 -1.61 16.04 6.27
C GLN A 31 -1.77 14.52 6.31
N PRO A 32 -1.64 13.88 7.48
CA PRO A 32 -1.58 12.41 7.58
C PRO A 32 -2.86 11.73 7.07
N TYR A 33 -4.02 12.34 7.31
CA TYR A 33 -5.30 11.80 6.82
C TYR A 33 -5.52 12.00 5.32
N ALA A 34 -4.89 13.00 4.70
CA ALA A 34 -4.91 13.19 3.25
C ALA A 34 -4.10 12.08 2.56
N ILE A 35 -2.88 11.81 3.05
CA ILE A 35 -2.05 10.72 2.55
C ILE A 35 -2.75 9.37 2.78
N ARG A 36 -3.26 9.14 4.01
CA ARG A 36 -3.99 7.91 4.33
C ARG A 36 -5.18 7.70 3.40
N PHE A 37 -5.94 8.75 3.12
CA PHE A 37 -7.08 8.66 2.20
C PHE A 37 -6.63 8.13 0.82
N ALA A 38 -5.61 8.73 0.21
CA ALA A 38 -5.10 8.28 -1.08
C ALA A 38 -4.57 6.85 -1.06
N VAL A 39 -3.77 6.50 -0.06
CA VAL A 39 -3.23 5.14 0.10
C VAL A 39 -4.35 4.11 0.30
N VAL A 40 -5.39 4.42 1.08
CA VAL A 40 -6.51 3.50 1.29
C VAL A 40 -7.40 3.38 0.04
N MET A 41 -7.53 4.44 -0.76
CA MET A 41 -8.22 4.36 -2.06
C MET A 41 -7.57 3.33 -3.00
N VAL A 42 -6.23 3.24 -2.99
CA VAL A 42 -5.48 2.23 -3.76
C VAL A 42 -5.96 0.81 -3.44
N ILE A 43 -6.12 0.49 -2.14
CA ILE A 43 -6.54 -0.85 -1.69
C ILE A 43 -7.86 -1.28 -2.34
N PHE A 44 -8.81 -0.35 -2.48
CA PHE A 44 -10.18 -0.67 -2.88
C PHE A 44 -10.42 -0.58 -4.39
N TYR A 45 -9.65 0.24 -5.12
CA TYR A 45 -9.96 0.56 -6.51
C TYR A 45 -8.79 0.39 -7.48
N TYR A 46 -7.54 0.46 -7.02
CA TYR A 46 -6.34 0.46 -7.87
C TYR A 46 -5.41 -0.73 -7.58
N LEU A 47 -5.96 -1.80 -7.00
CA LEU A 47 -5.25 -3.04 -6.76
C LEU A 47 -5.29 -3.92 -8.02
N ASN A 48 -4.55 -3.53 -9.05
CA ASN A 48 -4.45 -4.22 -10.33
C ASN A 48 -3.04 -4.04 -10.94
N GLU A 49 -2.77 -4.71 -12.06
CA GLU A 49 -1.45 -4.64 -12.73
C GLU A 49 -1.17 -3.29 -13.39
N GLU A 50 -2.20 -2.61 -13.90
CA GLU A 50 -2.08 -1.32 -14.60
C GLU A 50 -1.48 -0.23 -13.71
N TYR A 51 -1.89 -0.17 -12.45
CA TYR A 51 -1.44 0.84 -11.50
C TYR A 51 -0.26 0.38 -10.62
N LEU A 52 0.21 -0.86 -10.77
CA LEU A 52 1.14 -1.50 -9.85
C LEU A 52 2.47 -0.74 -9.72
N ASP A 53 3.10 -0.43 -10.85
CA ASP A 53 4.40 0.25 -10.86
C ASP A 53 4.28 1.70 -10.37
N GLU A 54 3.24 2.42 -10.77
CA GLU A 54 3.02 3.80 -10.35
C GLU A 54 2.73 3.88 -8.84
N VAL A 55 1.89 2.98 -8.31
CA VAL A 55 1.62 2.86 -6.88
C VAL A 55 2.93 2.64 -6.12
N PHE A 56 3.76 1.69 -6.55
CA PHE A 56 5.04 1.42 -5.87
C PHE A 56 5.96 2.64 -5.85
N GLN A 57 6.04 3.40 -6.95
CA GLN A 57 6.82 4.64 -6.99
C GLN A 57 6.26 5.72 -6.05
N LEU A 58 4.94 5.87 -5.98
CA LEU A 58 4.28 6.82 -5.09
C LEU A 58 4.54 6.46 -3.62
N LEU A 59 4.32 5.19 -3.24
CA LEU A 59 4.54 4.73 -1.88
C LEU A 59 6.00 4.88 -1.43
N ASP A 60 6.95 4.66 -2.33
CA ASP A 60 8.38 4.77 -2.00
C ASP A 60 8.80 6.21 -1.69
N LYS A 61 8.07 7.21 -2.23
CA LYS A 61 8.28 8.64 -1.99
C LYS A 61 7.60 9.15 -0.72
N ILE A 62 6.66 8.40 -0.15
CA ILE A 62 5.99 8.81 1.10
C ILE A 62 7.02 8.74 2.25
N ARG A 63 7.35 9.91 2.80
CA ARG A 63 8.18 10.08 4.00
C ARG A 63 7.38 10.87 5.02
N HIS A 64 6.82 10.17 6.00
CA HIS A 64 5.97 10.78 7.01
C HIS A 64 6.11 10.04 8.33
N GLU A 65 6.23 10.77 9.45
CA GLU A 65 6.43 10.15 10.77
C GLU A 65 5.14 9.60 11.41
N ASP A 66 3.99 10.13 10.99
CA ASP A 66 2.69 9.72 11.51
C ASP A 66 2.42 8.22 11.35
N TYR A 67 2.03 7.60 12.48
CA TYR A 67 1.75 6.18 12.59
C TYR A 67 0.67 5.71 11.61
N TYR A 68 -0.40 6.49 11.40
CA TYR A 68 -1.50 6.09 10.53
C TYR A 68 -1.13 6.09 9.05
N VAL A 69 -0.18 6.95 8.64
CA VAL A 69 0.39 6.93 7.29
C VAL A 69 1.22 5.67 7.10
N LYS A 70 2.19 5.41 8.01
CA LYS A 70 3.04 4.21 7.97
C LYS A 70 2.21 2.93 7.95
N MET A 71 1.15 2.87 8.75
CA MET A 71 0.21 1.74 8.79
C MET A 71 -0.60 1.56 7.52
N ALA A 72 -1.01 2.65 6.85
CA ALA A 72 -1.73 2.57 5.59
C ALA A 72 -0.84 2.03 4.47
N VAL A 73 0.39 2.54 4.36
CA VAL A 73 1.38 2.07 3.38
C VAL A 73 1.68 0.59 3.59
N ALA A 74 1.93 0.17 4.84
CA ALA A 74 2.17 -1.23 5.15
C ALA A 74 0.98 -2.14 4.81
N TRP A 75 -0.26 -1.64 4.98
CA TRP A 75 -1.46 -2.37 4.61
C TRP A 75 -1.62 -2.51 3.09
N VAL A 76 -1.45 -1.42 2.33
CA VAL A 76 -1.43 -1.46 0.86
C VAL A 76 -0.44 -2.50 0.36
N LEU A 77 0.82 -2.43 0.79
CA LEU A 77 1.87 -3.32 0.29
C LEU A 77 1.59 -4.78 0.65
N SER A 78 1.09 -5.06 1.86
CA SER A 78 0.68 -6.42 2.22
C SER A 78 -0.48 -6.94 1.36
N THR A 79 -1.36 -6.04 0.90
CA THR A 79 -2.48 -6.38 0.02
C THR A 79 -1.99 -6.64 -1.41
N PHE A 80 -1.07 -5.83 -1.93
CA PHE A 80 -0.38 -6.11 -3.19
C PHE A 80 0.34 -7.44 -3.14
N TYR A 81 1.06 -7.78 -2.06
CA TYR A 81 1.76 -9.06 -1.96
C TYR A 81 0.82 -10.26 -2.08
N ILE A 82 -0.39 -10.18 -1.50
CA ILE A 82 -1.37 -11.27 -1.58
C ILE A 82 -1.83 -11.51 -3.03
N ASN A 83 -1.90 -10.48 -3.87
CA ASN A 83 -2.41 -10.57 -5.24
C ASN A 83 -1.30 -10.67 -6.29
N PHE A 84 -0.15 -10.05 -6.03
CA PHE A 84 0.99 -9.86 -6.93
C PHE A 84 2.30 -10.13 -6.17
N SER A 85 2.47 -11.36 -5.67
CA SER A 85 3.54 -11.70 -4.74
C SER A 85 4.96 -11.44 -5.26
N GLU A 86 5.25 -11.84 -6.51
CA GLU A 86 6.57 -11.68 -7.12
C GLU A 86 6.91 -10.20 -7.41
N PRO A 87 6.06 -9.40 -8.10
CA PRO A 87 6.30 -7.97 -8.28
C PRO A 87 6.47 -7.23 -6.96
N THR A 88 5.62 -7.52 -5.97
CA THR A 88 5.70 -6.87 -4.65
C THR A 88 6.99 -7.22 -3.93
N LEU A 89 7.44 -8.47 -4.04
CA LEU A 89 8.70 -8.89 -3.41
C LEU A 89 9.90 -8.22 -4.07
N ASN A 90 9.91 -8.11 -5.40
CA ASN A 90 10.95 -7.40 -6.13
C ASN A 90 11.02 -5.92 -5.72
N TYR A 91 9.87 -5.28 -5.52
CA TYR A 91 9.81 -3.95 -4.93
C TYR A 91 10.39 -3.90 -3.52
N LEU A 92 9.96 -4.78 -2.60
CA LEU A 92 10.42 -4.79 -1.20
C LEU A 92 11.93 -5.00 -1.05
N ARG A 93 12.59 -5.67 -2.01
CA ARG A 93 14.06 -5.82 -2.00
C ARG A 93 14.80 -4.52 -2.30
N ARG A 94 14.20 -3.60 -3.04
CA ARG A 94 14.83 -2.34 -3.50
C ARG A 94 14.17 -1.07 -2.96
N CYS A 95 13.13 -1.20 -2.14
CA CYS A 95 12.38 -0.06 -1.62
C CYS A 95 13.18 0.74 -0.59
N ASN A 96 12.90 2.03 -0.55
CA ASN A 96 13.46 3.04 0.34
C ASN A 96 12.56 3.33 1.56
N LEU A 97 11.56 2.49 1.83
CA LEU A 97 10.71 2.57 3.01
C LEU A 97 11.51 2.60 4.31
N ASP A 98 11.00 3.31 5.31
CA ASP A 98 11.56 3.29 6.67
C ASP A 98 11.40 1.91 7.33
N ASN A 99 12.26 1.60 8.31
CA ASN A 99 12.30 0.30 8.96
C ASN A 99 10.97 -0.09 9.61
N PHE A 100 10.22 0.87 10.15
CA PHE A 100 8.93 0.57 10.78
C PHE A 100 7.92 0.15 9.72
N THR A 101 7.72 0.94 8.67
CA THR A 101 6.77 0.64 7.58
C THR A 101 7.13 -0.67 6.88
N TYR A 102 8.42 -0.88 6.60
CA TYR A 102 8.92 -2.10 5.98
C TYR A 102 8.61 -3.34 6.82
N ASN A 103 9.03 -3.36 8.09
CA ASN A 103 8.79 -4.49 8.97
C ASN A 103 7.30 -4.72 9.24
N LYS A 104 6.50 -3.66 9.29
CA LYS A 104 5.04 -3.76 9.44
C LYS A 104 4.39 -4.39 8.22
N THR A 105 4.91 -4.11 7.03
CA THR A 105 4.47 -4.77 5.79
C THR A 105 4.71 -6.28 5.88
N LEU A 106 5.92 -6.69 6.24
CA LEU A 106 6.28 -8.10 6.38
C LEU A 106 5.46 -8.81 7.47
N GLN A 107 5.22 -8.13 8.59
CA GLN A 107 4.34 -8.63 9.65
C GLN A 107 2.93 -8.91 9.10
N LYS A 108 2.33 -7.95 8.39
CA LYS A 108 0.98 -8.11 7.82
C LYS A 108 0.91 -9.23 6.79
N ILE A 109 1.95 -9.40 5.97
CA ILE A 109 2.06 -10.54 5.05
C ILE A 109 2.07 -11.85 5.84
N ALA A 110 2.87 -11.94 6.90
CA ALA A 110 2.97 -13.13 7.72
C ALA A 110 1.66 -13.48 8.47
N GLU A 111 0.88 -12.47 8.88
CA GLU A 111 -0.40 -12.61 9.57
C GLU A 111 -1.56 -13.01 8.62
N SER A 112 -1.42 -12.76 7.31
CA SER A 112 -2.47 -13.09 6.35
C SER A 112 -2.68 -14.59 6.20
N SER A 113 -3.94 -15.04 6.28
CA SER A 113 -4.30 -16.45 6.00
C SER A 113 -4.19 -16.83 4.52
N LYS A 114 -4.12 -15.83 3.62
CA LYS A 114 -4.04 -16.02 2.16
C LYS A 114 -2.61 -16.28 1.66
N VAL A 115 -1.61 -16.23 2.53
CA VAL A 115 -0.19 -16.39 2.19
C VAL A 115 0.27 -17.79 2.62
N SER A 116 1.02 -18.48 1.77
CA SER A 116 1.48 -19.84 2.05
C SER A 116 2.52 -19.88 3.18
N LEU A 117 2.67 -21.03 3.85
CA LEU A 117 3.68 -21.18 4.91
C LEU A 117 5.10 -20.89 4.42
N SER A 118 5.45 -21.33 3.20
CA SER A 118 6.78 -21.07 2.62
C SER A 118 7.01 -19.58 2.39
N GLN A 119 6.02 -18.85 1.87
CA GLN A 119 6.07 -17.40 1.71
C GLN A 119 6.20 -16.70 3.07
N LYS A 120 5.44 -17.13 4.09
CA LYS A 120 5.52 -16.58 5.46
C LYS A 120 6.89 -16.77 6.09
N VAL A 121 7.50 -17.94 5.91
CA VAL A 121 8.86 -18.21 6.38
C VAL A 121 9.84 -17.27 5.66
N TYR A 122 9.71 -17.15 4.35
CA TYR A 122 10.58 -16.29 3.56
C TYR A 122 10.49 -14.80 3.93
N VAL A 123 9.29 -14.23 4.07
CA VAL A 123 9.17 -12.80 4.43
C VAL A 123 9.75 -12.48 5.81
N LYS A 124 9.86 -13.46 6.71
CA LYS A 124 10.51 -13.27 8.00
C LYS A 124 12.04 -13.18 7.88
N THR A 125 12.65 -13.78 6.87
CA THR A 125 14.12 -13.76 6.70
C THR A 125 14.65 -12.45 6.14
N ILE A 126 13.79 -11.67 5.49
CA ILE A 126 14.16 -10.39 4.86
C ILE A 126 13.87 -9.15 5.73
N ARG A 127 13.55 -9.34 7.03
CA ARG A 127 13.32 -8.24 7.98
C ARG A 127 14.55 -7.35 8.12
N ARG A 128 14.32 -6.06 8.40
CA ARG A 128 15.34 -5.04 8.65
C ARG A 128 15.42 -4.68 10.13
#